data_AF-A0A5C8M7E0-F1
#
_entry.id   AF-A0A5C8M7E0-F1
#
_cell.length_a   1.000
_cell.length_b   1.000
_cell.length_c   1.000
_cell.angle_alpha   90.00
_cell.angle_beta   90.00
_cell.angle_gamma   90.00
#
_symmetry.space_group_name_H-M   'P 1'
#
loop_
_entity.id
_entity.type
_entity.pdbx_description
1 polymer ?
#
loop_
_entity_poly.entity_id
_entity_poly.type
_entity_poly.pdbx_seq_one_letter_code
_entity_poly.pdbx_strand_id
1 'polypeptide(L)'
;DALVIARLAKDGRFLVPRLLHEIEADLRVGSTLKEKLRKEQTAVKNAIIRWTDRYFPEFWTVFRDLGKTALSVLEWTPFPADMAGRTAEELIEV
;
A
#
# COMPACT_ATOMS: atom_id res chain seq x y z
N ASP A 1 -5.87 -36.03 -20.69
CA ASP A 1 -5.15 -36.71 -19.59
C ASP A 1 -5.97 -37.64 -18.69
N ALA A 2 -7.15 -38.11 -19.09
CA ALA A 2 -7.90 -39.09 -18.29
C ALA A 2 -7.15 -40.43 -18.14
N LEU A 3 -6.40 -40.83 -19.16
CA LEU A 3 -5.64 -42.10 -19.17
C LEU A 3 -4.43 -42.06 -18.21
N VAL A 4 -3.81 -40.89 -18.03
CA VAL A 4 -2.72 -40.66 -17.07
C VAL A 4 -3.26 -40.69 -15.64
N ILE A 5 -4.39 -40.01 -15.39
CA ILE A 5 -5.07 -40.00 -14.09
C ILE A 5 -5.52 -41.41 -13.69
N ALA A 6 -6.10 -42.18 -14.62
CA ALA A 6 -6.52 -43.56 -14.36
C ALA A 6 -5.33 -44.48 -14.03
N ARG A 7 -4.17 -44.28 -14.67
CA ARG A 7 -2.95 -45.06 -14.41
C ARG A 7 -2.35 -44.73 -13.05
N LEU A 8 -2.31 -43.44 -12.68
CA LEU A 8 -1.89 -43.00 -11.35
C LEU A 8 -2.77 -43.55 -10.22
N ALA A 9 -4.10 -43.59 -10.43
CA ALA A 9 -5.05 -44.17 -9.49
C ALA A 9 -4.88 -45.68 -9.33
N LYS A 10 -4.63 -46.41 -10.43
CA LYS A 10 -4.33 -47.85 -10.41
C LYS A 10 -3.00 -48.17 -9.73
N ASP A 11 -1.97 -47.36 -9.98
CA ASP A 11 -0.62 -47.57 -9.44
C ASP A 11 -0.49 -47.12 -7.97
N GLY A 12 -1.57 -46.63 -7.35
CA GLY A 12 -1.60 -46.18 -5.96
C GLY A 12 -0.75 -44.94 -5.69
N ARG A 13 -0.31 -44.24 -6.76
CA ARG A 13 0.55 -43.06 -6.68
C ARG A 13 -0.31 -41.82 -6.47
N PHE A 14 -0.84 -41.70 -5.27
CA PHE A 14 -1.51 -40.47 -4.83
C PHE A 14 -0.48 -39.52 -4.25
N LEU A 15 -0.39 -38.32 -4.82
CA LEU A 15 0.18 -37.18 -4.10
C LEU A 15 -0.81 -36.84 -3.00
N VAL A 16 -0.49 -37.18 -1.75
CA VAL A 16 -1.28 -36.68 -0.61
C VAL A 16 -1.10 -35.17 -0.59
N PRO A 17 -2.14 -34.38 -0.89
CA PRO A 17 -2.01 -32.94 -0.86
C PRO A 17 -1.64 -32.55 0.58
N ARG A 18 -0.55 -31.79 0.73
CA ARG A 18 -0.22 -31.18 2.02
C ARG A 18 -1.33 -30.17 2.33
N LEU A 19 -2.31 -30.61 3.10
CA LEU A 19 -3.29 -29.73 3.72
C LEU A 19 -2.52 -28.95 4.78
N LEU A 20 -2.31 -27.65 4.53
CA LEU A 20 -1.78 -26.72 5.53
C LEU A 20 -2.76 -26.76 6.71
N HIS A 21 -2.37 -27.39 7.81
CA HIS A 21 -3.20 -27.43 9.01
C HIS A 21 -3.06 -26.09 9.74
N GLU A 22 -4.20 -25.50 10.06
CA GLU A 22 -4.42 -24.35 10.95
C GLU A 22 -3.36 -23.25 10.85
N ILE A 23 -2.25 -23.36 11.58
CA ILE A 23 -1.19 -22.35 11.67
C ILE A 23 -0.58 -21.97 10.31
N GLU A 24 -0.29 -22.96 9.44
CA GLU A 24 0.33 -22.64 8.14
C GLU A 24 -0.66 -21.94 7.20
N ALA A 25 -1.95 -22.31 7.28
CA ALA A 25 -3.01 -21.69 6.49
C ALA A 25 -3.22 -20.23 6.93
N ASP A 26 -3.24 -19.98 8.24
CA ASP A 26 -3.36 -18.65 8.82
C ASP A 26 -2.17 -17.75 8.45
N LEU A 27 -0.94 -18.29 8.46
CA LEU A 27 0.25 -17.56 8.01
C LEU A 27 0.16 -17.15 6.54
N ARG A 28 -0.37 -18.03 5.67
CA ARG A 28 -0.57 -17.71 4.25
C ARG A 28 -1.64 -16.63 4.07
N VAL A 29 -2.75 -16.72 4.78
CA VAL A 29 -3.82 -15.71 4.76
C VAL A 29 -3.28 -14.36 5.28
N GLY A 30 -2.55 -14.36 6.39
CA GLY A 30 -1.93 -13.17 6.96
C GLY A 30 -0.91 -12.52 6.03
N SER A 31 -0.07 -13.32 5.35
CA SER A 31 0.87 -12.82 4.34
C SER A 31 0.13 -12.17 3.15
N THR A 32 -0.93 -12.83 2.67
CA THR A 32 -1.78 -12.30 1.59
C THR A 32 -2.45 -10.97 1.99
N LEU A 33 -2.96 -10.89 3.22
CA LEU A 33 -3.56 -9.68 3.75
C LEU A 33 -2.54 -8.54 3.87
N LYS A 34 -1.34 -8.83 4.38
CA LYS A 34 -0.24 -7.85 4.45
C LYS A 34 0.13 -7.31 3.08
N GLU A 35 0.15 -8.15 2.05
CA GLU A 35 0.43 -7.71 0.68
C GLU A 35 -0.68 -6.80 0.15
N LYS A 36 -1.96 -7.14 0.39
CA LYS A 36 -3.09 -6.28 0.02
C LYS A 36 -3.00 -4.90 0.69
N LEU A 37 -2.77 -4.86 2.00
CA LEU A 37 -2.61 -3.61 2.76
C LEU A 37 -1.44 -2.77 2.24
N ARG A 38 -0.32 -3.39 1.87
CA ARG A 38 0.81 -2.68 1.25
C ARG A 38 0.44 -2.08 -0.10
N LYS A 39 -0.32 -2.80 -0.93
CA LYS A 39 -0.79 -2.29 -2.23
C LYS A 39 -1.74 -1.10 -2.05
N GLU A 40 -2.68 -1.21 -1.11
CA GLU A 40 -3.61 -0.13 -0.77
C GLU A 40 -2.87 1.11 -0.23
N GLN A 41 -1.90 0.92 0.68
CA GLN A 41 -1.09 2.01 1.18
C GLN A 41 -0.32 2.74 0.06
N THR A 42 0.28 1.98 -0.87
CA THR A 42 0.97 2.57 -2.03
C THR A 42 -0.01 3.28 -2.97
N ALA A 43 -1.22 2.74 -3.17
CA ALA A 43 -2.24 3.36 -4.00
C ALA A 43 -2.69 4.72 -3.43
N VAL A 44 -2.89 4.82 -2.11
CA VAL A 44 -3.23 6.08 -1.42
C VAL A 44 -2.08 7.08 -1.52
N LYS A 45 -0.83 6.66 -1.27
CA LYS A 45 0.34 7.53 -1.44
C LYS A 45 0.42 8.11 -2.85
N ASN A 46 0.23 7.28 -3.87
CA ASN A 46 0.23 7.72 -5.26
C ASN A 46 -0.95 8.65 -5.58
N ALA A 47 -2.10 8.49 -4.93
CA ALA A 47 -3.22 9.41 -5.08
C ALA A 47 -2.89 10.79 -4.53
N ILE A 48 -2.28 10.85 -3.33
CA ILE A 48 -1.80 12.11 -2.73
C ILE A 48 -0.81 12.77 -3.68
N ILE A 49 0.24 12.06 -4.13
CA ILE A 49 1.23 12.61 -5.06
C ILE A 49 0.58 13.22 -6.30
N ARG A 50 -0.37 12.51 -6.94
CA ARG A 50 -1.09 13.03 -8.11
C ARG A 50 -1.91 14.28 -7.83
N TRP A 51 -2.51 14.39 -6.65
CA TRP A 51 -3.25 15.60 -6.28
C TRP A 51 -2.31 16.76 -5.99
N THR A 52 -1.22 16.50 -5.27
CA THR A 52 -0.23 17.52 -4.98
C THR A 52 0.44 18.02 -6.25
N ASP A 53 0.80 17.15 -7.19
CA ASP A 53 1.37 17.58 -8.48
C ASP A 53 0.41 18.44 -9.30
N ARG A 54 -0.90 18.21 -9.17
CA ARG A 54 -1.93 18.94 -9.94
C ARG A 54 -2.25 20.31 -9.36
N TYR A 55 -2.32 20.41 -8.04
CA TYR A 55 -2.82 21.59 -7.35
C TYR A 55 -1.73 22.36 -6.61
N PHE A 56 -0.58 21.73 -6.33
CA PHE A 56 0.50 22.31 -5.55
C PHE A 56 1.90 21.75 -5.92
N PRO A 57 2.37 21.99 -7.15
CA PRO A 57 3.60 21.40 -7.67
C PRO A 57 4.87 21.82 -6.91
N GLU A 58 4.86 22.97 -6.23
CA GLU A 58 6.01 23.47 -5.45
C GLU A 58 6.26 22.65 -4.16
N PHE A 59 5.27 21.88 -3.70
CA PHE A 59 5.35 21.09 -2.47
C PHE A 59 6.56 20.15 -2.41
N TRP A 60 6.87 19.48 -3.53
CA TRP A 60 7.98 18.53 -3.62
C TRP A 60 9.36 19.18 -3.64
N THR A 61 9.42 20.51 -3.80
CA THR A 61 10.69 21.25 -3.69
C THR A 61 11.11 21.37 -2.22
N VAL A 62 10.14 21.42 -1.30
CA VAL A 62 10.37 21.56 0.14
C VAL A 62 10.41 20.20 0.84
N PHE A 63 9.54 19.27 0.42
CA PHE A 63 9.44 17.95 1.03
C PHE A 63 9.95 16.85 0.08
N ARG A 64 10.93 16.07 0.54
CA ARG A 64 11.48 14.94 -0.23
C ARG A 64 10.57 13.71 -0.22
N ASP A 65 9.79 13.52 0.85
CA ASP A 65 8.93 12.36 1.08
C ASP A 65 7.65 12.76 1.83
N LEU A 66 6.59 11.94 1.72
CA LEU A 66 5.35 12.02 2.53
C LEU A 66 5.61 11.55 3.97
N GLY A 67 6.48 12.29 4.67
CA GLY A 67 6.73 12.15 6.09
C GLY A 67 5.56 12.69 6.93
N LYS A 68 5.70 12.59 8.25
CA LYS A 68 4.68 13.10 9.20
C LYS A 68 4.45 14.60 9.02
N THR A 69 5.53 15.38 8.87
CA THR A 69 5.48 16.83 8.66
C THR A 69 4.78 17.21 7.36
N ALA A 70 5.11 16.53 6.26
CA ALA A 70 4.47 16.75 4.96
C ALA A 70 2.95 16.48 5.01
N LEU A 71 2.54 15.41 5.70
CA LEU A 71 1.12 15.09 5.90
C LEU A 71 0.42 16.11 6.80
N SER A 72 1.04 16.55 7.90
CA SER A 72 0.50 17.61 8.75
C SER A 72 0.29 18.90 7.95
N VAL A 73 1.26 19.31 7.14
CA VAL A 73 1.15 20.51 6.28
C VAL A 73 0.01 20.37 5.27
N LEU A 74 -0.18 19.19 4.66
CA LEU A 74 -1.30 18.92 3.77
C LEU A 74 -2.66 18.94 4.49
N GLU A 75 -2.72 18.57 5.77
CA GLU A 75 -3.93 18.61 6.59
C GLU A 75 -4.35 20.05 6.91
N TRP A 76 -3.38 20.93 7.17
CA TRP A 76 -3.63 22.34 7.49
C TRP A 76 -3.77 23.25 6.26
N THR A 77 -3.07 22.93 5.17
CA THR A 77 -3.00 23.75 3.95
C THR A 77 -3.08 22.87 2.70
N PRO A 78 -4.30 22.46 2.29
CA PRO A 78 -4.48 21.61 1.12
C PRO A 78 -4.28 22.35 -0.21
N PHE A 79 -4.38 23.69 -0.25
CA PHE A 79 -4.19 24.48 -1.46
C PHE A 79 -3.10 25.56 -1.31
N PRO A 80 -2.39 25.91 -2.39
CA PRO A 80 -1.37 26.98 -2.36
C PRO A 80 -1.96 28.34 -2.00
N ALA A 81 -3.23 28.57 -2.33
CA ALA A 81 -3.94 29.81 -2.00
C ALA A 81 -4.08 30.05 -0.49
N ASP A 82 -4.14 28.98 0.31
CA ASP A 82 -4.23 29.07 1.77
C ASP A 82 -2.87 29.44 2.41
N MET A 83 -1.76 29.24 1.68
CA MET A 83 -0.43 29.71 2.10
C MET A 83 -0.16 31.16 1.75
N ALA A 84 -0.87 31.74 0.78
CA ALA A 84 -0.59 33.09 0.28
C ALA A 84 -0.80 34.21 1.32
N GLY A 85 -1.41 33.89 2.46
CA GLY A 85 -1.65 34.83 3.57
C GLY A 85 -1.01 34.46 4.92
N ARG A 86 -0.27 33.35 5.03
CA ARG A 86 0.38 32.93 6.28
C ARG A 86 1.90 32.94 6.16
N THR A 87 2.57 33.49 7.16
CA THR A 87 4.03 33.56 7.21
C THR A 87 4.63 32.18 7.53
N ALA A 88 5.83 31.92 7.00
CA ALA A 88 6.54 30.64 7.21
C ALA A 88 6.74 30.29 8.70
N GLU A 89 6.74 31.28 9.59
CA GLU A 89 6.87 31.13 11.04
C GLU A 89 5.61 30.50 11.68
N GLU A 90 4.40 30.82 11.19
CA GLU A 90 3.13 30.22 11.68
C GLU A 90 2.96 28.76 11.23
N LEU A 91 3.65 28.36 10.16
CA LEU A 91 3.62 26.99 9.63
C LEU A 91 4.60 26.05 10.33
N ILE A 92 5.59 26.60 11.05
CA ILE A 92 6.64 25.82 11.74
C ILE A 92 6.28 25.62 13.23
N GLU A 93 5.36 26.40 13.78
CA GLU A 93 4.96 26.34 15.20
C GLU A 93 3.98 25.19 15.54
N VAL A 94 3.69 24.28 14.59
CA VAL A 94 2.76 23.15 14.75
C VAL A 94 3.47 21.79 14.72
#